data_AF-U7NFM6-F1
#
_entry.id   AF-U7NFM6-F1
#
_cell.length_a   1.000
_cell.length_b   1.000
_cell.length_c   1.000
_cell.angle_alpha   90.00
_cell.angle_beta   90.00
_cell.angle_gamma   90.00
#
_symmetry.space_group_name_H-M   'P 1'
#
loop_
_entity.id
_entity.type
_entity.pdbx_description
1 polymer ?
#
loop_
_entity_poly.entity_id
_entity_poly.type
_entity_poly.pdbx_seq_one_letter_code
_entity_poly.pdbx_strand_id
1 'polypeptide(L)'
;MRSRFSAFVVKDADYLLETWHPETRPAELDLSGSPEWVSLQILSSSAGVDTGRVHFRAVYRAGGGWGYLEERSDFSKENGRWFYREGETREGMLKPGRNDPCPCGSGRKFKACCL
;
A
#
# COMPACT_ATOMS: atom_id res chain seq x y z
N MET A 1 4.57 -1.38 7.32
CA MET A 1 3.69 -1.10 6.16
C MET A 1 3.97 0.24 5.46
N ARG A 2 3.93 1.41 6.13
CA ARG A 2 4.14 2.72 5.44
C ARG A 2 5.47 2.82 4.68
N SER A 3 6.55 2.27 5.24
CA SER A 3 7.85 2.19 4.57
C SER A 3 7.80 1.33 3.31
N ARG A 4 7.18 0.14 3.38
CA ARG A 4 6.96 -0.74 2.21
C ARG A 4 6.18 -0.03 1.10
N PHE A 5 5.10 0.70 1.44
CA PHE A 5 4.39 1.51 0.44
C PHE A 5 5.31 2.55 -0.23
N SER A 6 6.15 3.23 0.55
CA SER A 6 7.12 4.20 0.00
C SER A 6 8.11 3.51 -0.94
N ALA A 7 8.57 2.30 -0.60
CA ALA A 7 9.43 1.49 -1.46
C ALA A 7 8.74 1.11 -2.78
N PHE A 8 7.44 0.78 -2.78
CA PHE A 8 6.68 0.60 -4.02
C PHE A 8 6.63 1.88 -4.87
N VAL A 9 6.43 3.05 -4.24
CA VAL A 9 6.40 4.35 -4.94
C VAL A 9 7.74 4.66 -5.61
N VAL A 10 8.87 4.43 -4.92
CA VAL A 10 10.21 4.69 -5.46
C VAL A 10 10.82 3.50 -6.21
N LYS A 11 10.07 2.40 -6.37
CA LYS A 11 10.50 1.15 -7.02
C LYS A 11 11.73 0.49 -6.38
N ASP A 12 11.86 0.55 -5.06
CA ASP A 12 12.91 -0.11 -4.29
C ASP A 12 12.53 -1.57 -4.00
N ALA A 13 12.84 -2.45 -4.95
CA ALA A 13 12.56 -3.88 -4.87
C ALA A 13 13.38 -4.58 -3.77
N ASP A 14 14.62 -4.14 -3.56
CA ASP A 14 15.52 -4.73 -2.56
C ASP A 14 14.95 -4.54 -1.14
N TYR A 15 14.49 -3.34 -0.81
CA TYR A 15 13.85 -3.09 0.49
C TYR A 15 12.59 -3.94 0.68
N LEU A 16 11.81 -4.13 -0.39
CA LEU A 16 10.61 -4.96 -0.34
C LEU A 16 10.94 -6.43 -0.09
N LEU A 17 11.98 -6.96 -0.73
CA LEU A 17 12.48 -8.32 -0.50
C LEU A 17 13.11 -8.46 0.89
N GLU A 18 13.86 -7.47 1.37
CA GLU A 18 14.51 -7.50 2.67
C GLU A 18 13.51 -7.43 3.84
N THR A 19 12.33 -6.85 3.60
CA THR A 19 11.25 -6.74 4.59
C THR A 19 10.10 -7.72 4.36
N TRP A 20 10.29 -8.69 3.47
CA TRP A 20 9.40 -9.84 3.27
C TRP A 20 9.89 -11.01 4.11
N HIS A 21 8.97 -11.74 4.72
CA HIS A 21 9.28 -12.94 5.48
C HIS A 21 9.97 -14.00 4.61
N PRO A 22 11.09 -14.59 5.03
CA PRO A 22 11.86 -15.53 4.20
C PRO A 22 11.05 -16.72 3.65
N GLU A 23 10.06 -17.21 4.41
CA GLU A 23 9.22 -18.35 4.00
C GLU A 23 8.27 -18.05 2.84
N THR A 24 7.80 -16.81 2.71
CA THR A 24 6.81 -16.42 1.69
C THR A 24 7.37 -15.44 0.66
N ARG A 25 8.64 -15.06 0.81
CA ARG A 25 9.32 -14.10 -0.05
C ARG A 25 9.60 -14.73 -1.43
N PRO A 26 9.20 -14.08 -2.53
CA PRO A 26 9.58 -14.52 -3.87
C PRO A 26 11.09 -14.33 -4.08
N ALA A 27 11.70 -15.15 -4.96
CA ALA A 27 13.13 -15.05 -5.27
C ALA A 27 13.49 -13.70 -5.93
N GLU A 28 12.59 -13.20 -6.77
CA GLU A 28 12.73 -11.93 -7.49
C GLU A 28 11.41 -11.15 -7.44
N LEU A 29 11.50 -9.83 -7.52
CA LEU A 29 10.35 -8.93 -7.52
C LEU A 29 10.50 -7.90 -8.63
N ASP A 30 9.71 -8.04 -9.71
CA ASP A 30 9.67 -7.06 -10.79
C ASP A 30 8.59 -5.99 -10.51
N LEU A 31 9.02 -4.72 -10.50
CA LEU A 31 8.17 -3.55 -10.30
C LEU A 31 7.97 -2.73 -11.58
N SER A 32 8.46 -3.22 -12.73
CA SER A 32 8.35 -2.53 -14.02
C SER A 32 6.90 -2.20 -14.39
N GLY A 33 5.98 -3.14 -14.13
CA GLY A 33 4.54 -3.02 -14.33
C GLY A 33 3.76 -2.41 -13.16
N SER A 34 4.42 -1.97 -12.08
CA SER A 34 3.72 -1.40 -10.93
C SER A 34 3.03 -0.07 -11.32
N PRO A 35 1.77 0.15 -10.91
CA PRO A 35 1.06 1.38 -11.23
C PRO A 35 1.68 2.58 -10.49
N GLU A 36 1.32 3.78 -10.92
CA GLU A 36 1.71 5.01 -10.22
C GLU A 36 0.91 5.15 -8.91
N TRP A 37 1.48 4.65 -7.82
CA TRP A 37 0.95 4.80 -6.47
C TRP A 37 1.03 6.26 -6.01
N VAL A 38 -0.09 6.80 -5.52
CA VAL A 38 -0.21 8.23 -5.17
C VAL A 38 -0.52 8.48 -3.70
N SER A 39 -1.19 7.55 -3.01
CA SER A 39 -1.56 7.75 -1.62
C SER A 39 -1.78 6.43 -0.89
N LEU A 40 -1.61 6.49 0.43
CA LEU A 40 -1.82 5.38 1.35
C LEU A 40 -2.72 5.83 2.50
N GLN A 41 -3.78 5.06 2.73
CA GLN A 41 -4.70 5.22 3.85
C GLN A 41 -4.59 4.00 4.75
N ILE A 42 -4.24 4.19 6.03
CA ILE A 42 -4.30 3.11 7.02
C ILE A 42 -5.72 3.12 7.60
N LEU A 43 -6.45 2.01 7.41
CA LEU A 43 -7.83 1.85 7.86
C LEU A 43 -7.86 1.27 9.28
N SER A 44 -6.99 0.30 9.57
CA SER A 44 -6.76 -0.20 10.93
C SER A 44 -5.37 -0.81 11.06
N SER A 45 -4.88 -0.89 12.30
CA SER A 45 -3.64 -1.58 12.63
C SER A 45 -3.71 -2.16 14.02
N SER A 46 -3.20 -3.38 14.20
CA SER A 46 -3.03 -4.02 15.50
C SER A 46 -1.67 -4.71 15.57
N ALA A 47 -1.12 -4.82 16.78
CA ALA A 47 0.12 -5.54 17.03
C ALA A 47 0.02 -6.27 18.36
N GLY A 48 0.40 -7.54 18.36
CA GLY A 48 0.76 -8.31 19.54
C GLY A 48 2.26 -8.20 19.82
N VAL A 49 2.81 -9.21 20.53
CA VAL A 49 4.25 -9.26 20.83
C VAL A 49 5.06 -9.47 19.55
N ASP A 50 4.74 -10.53 18.81
CA ASP A 50 5.49 -10.97 17.62
C ASP A 50 4.64 -11.07 16.35
N THR A 51 3.37 -10.65 16.41
CA THR A 51 2.46 -10.63 15.26
C THR A 51 1.80 -9.28 15.12
N GLY A 52 1.42 -8.91 13.89
CA GLY A 52 0.76 -7.65 13.63
C GLY A 52 -0.09 -7.73 12.37
N ARG A 53 -1.11 -6.88 12.31
CA ARG A 53 -2.00 -6.77 11.15
C ARG A 53 -2.17 -5.31 10.76
N VAL A 54 -2.20 -5.06 9.46
CA VAL A 54 -2.48 -3.72 8.92
C VAL A 54 -3.52 -3.85 7.81
N HIS A 55 -4.65 -3.17 7.97
CA HIS A 55 -5.64 -2.97 6.92
C HIS A 55 -5.42 -1.59 6.31
N PHE A 56 -5.14 -1.55 5.01
CA PHE A 56 -4.87 -0.29 4.32
C PHE A 56 -5.51 -0.24 2.95
N ARG A 57 -5.60 0.96 2.40
CA ARG A 57 -5.93 1.23 1.01
C ARG A 57 -4.84 2.06 0.37
N ALA A 58 -4.21 1.52 -0.67
CA ALA A 58 -3.29 2.23 -1.54
C ALA A 58 -4.04 2.67 -2.81
N VAL A 59 -3.84 3.91 -3.23
CA VAL A 59 -4.49 4.50 -4.40
C VAL A 59 -3.46 4.71 -5.50
N TYR A 60 -3.84 4.48 -6.75
CA TYR A 60 -3.00 4.67 -7.92
C TYR A 60 -3.74 5.38 -9.07
N ARG A 61 -2.99 5.95 -10.02
CA ARG A 61 -3.54 6.53 -11.25
C ARG A 61 -3.89 5.43 -12.24
N ALA A 62 -5.09 5.49 -12.84
CA ALA A 62 -5.55 4.51 -13.82
C ALA A 62 -6.30 5.17 -14.97
N GLY A 63 -5.67 5.33 -16.14
CA GLY A 63 -6.34 5.69 -17.41
C GLY A 63 -7.28 6.89 -17.37
N GLY A 64 -6.93 7.95 -16.63
CA GLY A 64 -7.77 9.15 -16.43
C GLY A 64 -8.63 9.15 -15.16
N GLY A 65 -8.69 8.03 -14.45
CA GLY A 65 -9.32 7.88 -13.14
C GLY A 65 -8.35 7.45 -12.05
N TRP A 66 -8.93 6.88 -11.00
CA TRP A 66 -8.21 6.45 -9.81
C TRP A 66 -8.58 5.00 -9.49
N GLY A 67 -7.56 4.14 -9.41
CA GLY A 67 -7.71 2.79 -8.90
C GLY A 67 -7.32 2.73 -7.43
N TYR A 68 -7.76 1.70 -6.73
CA TYR A 68 -7.29 1.38 -5.39
C TYR A 68 -7.02 -0.11 -5.24
N LEU A 69 -6.05 -0.42 -4.39
CA LEU A 69 -5.80 -1.72 -3.80
C LEU A 69 -6.04 -1.59 -2.30
N GLU A 70 -6.98 -2.37 -1.77
CA GLU A 70 -7.23 -2.50 -0.34
C GLU A 70 -6.72 -3.86 0.11
N GLU A 71 -5.92 -3.88 1.16
CA GLU A 71 -5.29 -5.11 1.63
C GLU A 71 -5.33 -5.21 3.15
N ARG A 72 -5.57 -6.42 3.64
CA ARG A 72 -5.32 -6.83 5.03
C ARG A 72 -4.06 -7.66 5.07
N SER A 73 -2.97 -7.07 5.53
CA SER A 73 -1.67 -7.72 5.60
C SER A 73 -1.37 -8.22 7.00
N ASP A 74 -0.80 -9.42 7.08
CA ASP A 74 -0.22 -10.00 8.28
C ASP A 74 1.30 -9.83 8.30
N PHE A 75 1.81 -9.51 9.47
CA PHE A 75 3.23 -9.29 9.76
C PHE A 75 3.67 -10.17 10.93
N SER A 76 4.89 -10.68 10.86
CA SER A 76 5.61 -11.28 12.00
C SER A 76 6.77 -10.40 12.41
N LYS A 77 7.16 -10.49 13.69
CA LYS A 77 8.34 -9.83 14.23
C LYS A 77 9.36 -10.87 14.63
N GLU A 78 10.58 -10.76 14.10
CA GLU A 78 11.69 -11.64 14.44
C GLU A 78 12.91 -10.80 14.80
N ASN A 79 13.55 -11.11 15.92
CA ASN A 79 14.74 -10.40 16.38
C ASN A 79 14.57 -8.86 16.41
N GLY A 80 13.38 -8.41 16.79
CA GLY A 80 13.05 -6.98 16.86
C GLY A 80 12.57 -6.33 15.54
N ARG A 81 12.62 -7.06 14.42
CA ARG A 81 12.32 -6.55 13.07
C ARG A 81 11.01 -7.12 12.53
N TRP A 82 10.21 -6.29 11.87
CA TRP A 82 8.94 -6.69 11.25
C TRP A 82 9.12 -7.16 9.81
N PHE A 83 8.43 -8.23 9.46
CA PHE A 83 8.40 -8.85 8.13
C PHE A 83 6.97 -9.01 7.64
N TYR A 84 6.73 -8.67 6.37
CA TYR A 84 5.47 -8.96 5.70
C TYR A 84 5.37 -10.46 5.42
N ARG A 85 4.27 -11.11 5.81
CA ARG A 85 4.05 -12.53 5.51
C ARG A 85 3.15 -12.73 4.31
N GLU A 86 1.92 -12.25 4.42
CA GLU A 86 0.87 -12.46 3.43
C GLU A 86 -0.21 -11.38 3.61
N GLY A 87 -1.12 -11.29 2.64
CA GLY A 87 -2.25 -10.39 2.75
C GLY A 87 -3.36 -10.71 1.75
N GLU A 88 -4.57 -10.36 2.15
CA GLU A 88 -5.76 -10.51 1.31
C GLU A 88 -6.05 -9.19 0.59
N THR A 89 -6.01 -9.21 -0.74
CA THR A 89 -6.15 -8.01 -1.59
C THR A 89 -7.53 -7.93 -2.24
N ARG A 90 -8.05 -6.71 -2.34
CA ARG A 90 -9.20 -6.36 -3.17
C ARG A 90 -8.89 -5.08 -3.94
N GLU A 91 -9.20 -5.08 -5.23
CA GLU A 91 -9.01 -3.91 -6.09
C GLU A 91 -10.33 -3.34 -6.61
N GLY A 92 -10.28 -2.08 -7.06
CA GLY A 92 -11.40 -1.43 -7.72
C GLY A 92 -11.09 -0.01 -8.17
N MET A 93 -12.10 0.65 -8.73
CA MET A 93 -12.02 2.05 -9.15
C MET A 93 -12.68 2.97 -8.12
N LEU A 94 -12.04 4.10 -7.84
CA LEU A 94 -12.65 5.20 -7.07
C LEU A 94 -13.45 6.11 -8.00
N LYS A 95 -14.58 6.59 -7.50
CA LYS A 95 -15.41 7.62 -8.13
C LYS A 95 -15.60 8.78 -7.14
N PRO A 96 -14.54 9.56 -6.86
CA PRO A 96 -14.63 10.65 -5.90
C PRO A 96 -15.64 11.70 -6.37
N GLY A 97 -16.52 12.11 -5.47
CA GLY A 97 -17.40 13.25 -5.68
C GLY A 97 -16.61 14.56 -5.72
N ARG A 98 -17.17 15.58 -6.38
CA ARG A 98 -16.55 16.91 -6.56
C ARG A 98 -16.04 17.55 -5.25
N ASN A 99 -16.73 17.30 -4.13
CA ASN A 99 -16.39 17.87 -2.82
C ASN A 99 -15.65 16.90 -1.88
N ASP A 100 -15.42 15.65 -2.29
CA ASP A 100 -14.71 14.65 -1.48
C ASP A 100 -13.21 14.98 -1.41
N PRO A 101 -12.49 14.44 -0.41
CA PRO A 101 -11.03 14.51 -0.39
C PRO A 101 -10.42 13.96 -1.68
N CYS A 102 -9.43 14.66 -2.23
CA CYS A 102 -8.78 14.27 -3.47
C CYS A 102 -8.00 12.95 -3.29
N PRO A 103 -8.20 11.93 -4.16
CA PRO A 103 -7.55 10.62 -4.01
C PRO A 103 -6.01 10.64 -4.06
N CYS A 104 -5.41 11.71 -4.58
CA CYS A 104 -3.96 11.91 -4.56
C CYS A 104 -3.36 12.12 -3.15
N GLY A 105 -4.20 12.23 -2.11
CA GLY A 105 -3.71 12.38 -0.73
C GLY A 105 -3.30 13.81 -0.34
N SER A 106 -3.53 14.81 -1.20
CA SER A 106 -3.16 16.21 -0.91
C SER A 106 -3.93 16.89 0.23
N GLY A 107 -4.98 16.25 0.76
CA GLY A 107 -5.89 16.82 1.76
C GLY A 107 -6.88 17.87 1.22
N ARG A 108 -6.77 18.28 -0.05
CA ARG A 108 -7.70 19.21 -0.70
C ARG A 108 -8.96 18.50 -1.20
N LYS A 109 -10.05 19.25 -1.41
CA LYS A 109 -11.24 18.75 -2.12
C LYS A 109 -10.90 18.42 -3.58
N PHE A 110 -11.54 17.40 -4.15
CA PHE A 110 -11.22 16.93 -5.50
C PHE A 110 -11.31 18.04 -6.56
N LYS A 111 -12.37 18.87 -6.53
CA LYS A 111 -12.56 20.03 -7.41
C LYS A 111 -11.46 21.10 -7.40
N ALA A 112 -10.66 21.13 -6.34
CA ALA A 112 -9.62 22.14 -6.13
C ALA A 112 -8.22 21.53 -6.25
N CYS A 113 -8.12 20.34 -6.85
CA CYS A 113 -6.88 19.58 -6.89
C CYS A 113 -6.67 18.83 -8.21
N CYS A 114 -7.41 17.73 -8.45
CA CYS A 114 -7.15 16.84 -9.59
C CYS A 114 -8.40 16.51 -10.41
N LEU A 115 -9.52 17.19 -10.15
CA LEU A 115 -10.70 17.15 -11.03
C LEU A 115 -10.45 18.00 -12.27
#